data_AF-A0A831YEQ1-F1
#
_entry.id   AF-A0A831YEQ1-F1
#
_cell.length_a   1.000
_cell.length_b   1.000
_cell.length_c   1.000
_cell.angle_alpha   90.00
_cell.angle_beta   90.00
_cell.angle_gamma   90.00
#
_symmetry.space_group_name_H-M   'P 1'
#
loop_
_entity.id
_entity.type
_entity.pdbx_description
1 polymer ?
#
loop_
_entity_poly.entity_id
_entity_poly.type
_entity_poly.pdbx_seq_one_letter_code
_entity_poly.pdbx_strand_id
1 'polypeptide(L)'
;MAETGTAQPDLVSLQRWMQGAILGRGAAPGVDRVIAGDERLTAAQRLTLYARGYRARLMECMTAEFPCLRALAGEQVFELFAAGY
;
A
#
# COMPACT_ATOMS: atom_id res chain seq x y z
N MET A 1 -17.97 32.44 12.61
CA MET A 1 -17.90 31.27 11.72
C MET A 1 -16.47 30.76 11.80
N ALA A 2 -16.25 29.68 12.55
CA ALA A 2 -14.91 29.13 12.73
C ALA A 2 -14.53 28.32 11.47
N GLU A 3 -13.45 28.73 10.81
CA GLU A 3 -12.81 27.96 9.75
C GLU A 3 -12.20 26.70 10.35
N THR A 4 -12.79 25.55 10.08
CA THR A 4 -12.24 24.25 10.49
C THR A 4 -11.03 23.95 9.61
N GLY A 5 -9.87 24.49 9.96
CA GLY A 5 -8.60 24.05 9.41
C GLY A 5 -8.41 22.56 9.71
N THR A 6 -8.39 21.72 8.68
CA THR A 6 -8.08 20.29 8.86
C THR A 6 -6.62 20.19 9.31
N ALA A 7 -6.40 20.00 10.60
CA ALA A 7 -5.07 19.78 11.14
C ALA A 7 -4.43 18.60 10.39
N GLN A 8 -3.29 18.88 9.75
CA GLN A 8 -2.54 17.88 9.00
C GLN A 8 -2.15 16.75 9.96
N PRO A 9 -2.35 15.46 9.60
CA PRO A 9 -1.98 14.36 10.48
C PRO A 9 -0.50 14.45 10.82
N ASP A 10 -0.15 14.10 12.06
CA ASP A 10 1.25 13.92 12.43
C ASP A 10 1.88 12.79 11.59
N LEU A 11 3.21 12.80 11.51
CA LEU A 11 3.94 11.87 10.65
C LEU A 11 3.66 10.41 11.00
N VAL A 12 3.57 10.06 12.28
CA VAL A 12 3.38 8.67 12.70
C VAL A 12 1.99 8.18 12.30
N SER A 13 0.98 9.02 12.50
CA SER A 13 -0.39 8.72 12.07
C SER A 13 -0.49 8.59 10.55
N LEU A 14 0.17 9.48 9.79
CA LEU A 14 0.22 9.43 8.34
C LEU A 14 0.90 8.15 7.83
N GLN A 15 2.04 7.77 8.42
CA GLN A 15 2.78 6.57 8.06
C GLN A 15 1.96 5.30 8.32
N ARG A 16 1.30 5.20 9.47
CA ARG A 16 0.42 4.06 9.80
C ARG A 16 -0.76 3.97 8.84
N TRP A 17 -1.38 5.10 8.52
CA TRP A 17 -2.46 5.16 7.54
C TRP A 17 -1.98 4.68 6.16
N MET A 18 -0.84 5.19 5.69
CA MET A 18 -0.26 4.82 4.40
C MET A 18 0.11 3.33 4.36
N GLN A 19 0.76 2.81 5.39
CA GLN A 19 1.11 1.39 5.48
C GLN A 19 -0.14 0.50 5.44
N GLY A 20 -1.17 0.83 6.22
CA GLY A 20 -2.44 0.11 6.19
C GLY A 20 -3.15 0.20 4.84
N ALA A 21 -3.10 1.37 4.18
CA ALA A 21 -3.72 1.61 2.88
C ALA A 21 -3.04 0.87 1.72
N ILE A 22 -1.73 0.61 1.81
CA ILE A 22 -0.96 -0.08 0.76
C ILE A 22 -0.91 -1.60 0.99
N LEU A 23 -0.72 -2.03 2.24
CA LEU A 23 -0.59 -3.44 2.59
C LEU A 23 -1.96 -4.11 2.82
N GLY A 24 -2.93 -3.36 3.33
CA GLY A 24 -4.25 -3.88 3.65
C GLY A 24 -5.09 -4.20 2.41
N ARG A 25 -5.98 -5.20 2.54
CA ARG A 25 -7.02 -5.48 1.55
C ARG A 25 -8.32 -4.79 2.00
N GLY A 26 -8.43 -3.48 1.83
CA GLY A 26 -9.59 -2.74 2.29
C GLY A 26 -9.63 -1.29 1.84
N ALA A 27 -10.75 -0.62 2.12
CA ALA A 27 -10.91 0.80 1.86
C ALA A 27 -9.91 1.61 2.70
N ALA A 28 -9.36 2.68 2.12
CA ALA A 28 -8.54 3.65 2.83
C ALA A 28 -9.42 4.85 3.25
N PRO A 29 -9.97 4.87 4.47
CA PRO A 29 -10.86 5.94 4.91
C PRO A 29 -10.12 7.28 4.89
N GLY A 30 -10.80 8.32 4.40
CA GLY A 30 -10.25 9.67 4.35
C GLY A 30 -9.16 9.87 3.28
N VAL A 31 -9.09 9.02 2.26
CA VAL A 31 -8.08 9.13 1.18
C VAL A 31 -8.02 10.53 0.55
N ASP A 32 -9.16 11.19 0.32
CA ASP A 32 -9.22 12.52 -0.27
C ASP A 32 -8.67 13.63 0.64
N ARG A 33 -8.47 13.36 1.94
CA ARG A 33 -7.85 14.30 2.89
C ARG A 33 -6.32 14.21 2.89
N VAL A 34 -5.76 13.13 2.35
CA VAL A 34 -4.32 12.82 2.40
C VAL A 34 -3.69 12.87 1.01
N ILE A 35 -4.45 12.45 0.00
CA ILE A 35 -4.02 12.38 -1.39
C ILE A 35 -4.93 13.28 -2.20
N ALA A 36 -4.33 14.21 -2.96
CA ALA A 36 -5.09 15.01 -3.91
C ALA A 36 -5.55 14.15 -5.11
N GLY A 37 -6.79 14.28 -5.54
CA GLY A 37 -7.20 13.82 -6.87
C GLY A 37 -6.89 14.89 -7.94
N ASP A 38 -7.03 14.51 -9.21
CA ASP A 38 -7.07 15.45 -10.33
C ASP A 38 -8.11 15.00 -11.37
N GLU A 39 -8.20 15.74 -12.48
CA GLU A 39 -9.14 15.47 -13.57
C GLU A 39 -8.94 14.10 -14.24
N ARG A 40 -7.76 13.48 -14.09
CA ARG A 40 -7.43 12.18 -14.69
C ARG A 40 -7.67 11.03 -13.73
N LEU A 41 -7.29 11.20 -12.46
CA LEU A 41 -7.36 10.16 -11.45
C LEU A 41 -7.84 10.70 -10.09
N THR A 42 -8.83 10.03 -9.52
CA THR A 42 -9.24 10.28 -8.13
C THR A 42 -8.14 9.88 -7.14
N ALA A 43 -8.18 10.43 -5.92
CA ALA A 43 -7.24 10.08 -4.87
C ALA A 43 -7.18 8.55 -4.61
N ALA A 44 -8.35 7.91 -4.60
CA ALA A 44 -8.48 6.46 -4.46
C ALA A 44 -7.84 5.67 -5.62
N GLN A 45 -8.01 6.13 -6.86
CA GLN A 45 -7.37 5.51 -8.03
C GLN A 45 -5.85 5.66 -7.98
N ARG A 46 -5.34 6.83 -7.61
CA ARG A 46 -3.90 7.08 -7.42
C ARG A 46 -3.30 6.17 -6.35
N LEU A 47 -3.96 6.06 -5.20
CA LEU A 47 -3.56 5.15 -4.12
C LEU A 47 -3.54 3.70 -4.61
N THR A 48 -4.60 3.26 -5.29
CA THR A 48 -4.72 1.90 -5.82
C THR A 48 -3.58 1.57 -6.79
N LEU A 49 -3.24 2.50 -7.68
CA LEU A 49 -2.14 2.34 -8.63
C LEU A 49 -0.80 2.19 -7.90
N TYR A 50 -0.52 3.09 -6.94
CA TYR A 50 0.69 3.01 -6.13
C TYR A 50 0.77 1.70 -5.34
N ALA A 51 -0.31 1.29 -4.67
CA ALA A 51 -0.36 0.07 -3.88
C ALA A 51 -0.08 -1.18 -4.73
N ARG A 52 -0.63 -1.25 -5.96
CA ARG A 52 -0.33 -2.35 -6.90
C ARG A 52 1.16 -2.40 -7.26
N GLY A 53 1.75 -1.26 -7.61
CA GLY A 53 3.18 -1.17 -7.93
C GLY A 53 4.07 -1.54 -6.75
N TYR A 54 3.73 -1.07 -5.55
CA TYR A 54 4.42 -1.42 -4.31
C TYR A 54 4.38 -2.94 -4.05
N ARG A 55 3.19 -3.56 -4.14
CA ARG A 55 3.05 -5.01 -3.94
C ARG A 55 3.84 -5.83 -4.97
N ALA A 56 3.87 -5.39 -6.23
CA ALA A 56 4.68 -6.04 -7.26
C ALA A 56 6.18 -6.00 -6.90
N ARG A 57 6.69 -4.83 -6.49
CA ARG A 57 8.08 -4.69 -6.05
C ARG A 57 8.39 -5.50 -4.80
N LEU A 58 7.46 -5.58 -3.85
CA LEU A 58 7.62 -6.41 -2.67
C LEU A 58 7.79 -7.90 -3.05
N MET A 59 6.94 -8.41 -3.96
CA MET A 59 7.07 -9.80 -4.44
C MET A 59 8.38 -10.05 -5.17
N GLU A 60 8.84 -9.10 -6.00
CA GLU A 60 10.16 -9.16 -6.65
C GLU A 60 11.30 -9.22 -5.62
N CYS A 61 11.28 -8.35 -4.60
CA CYS A 61 12.25 -8.36 -3.51
C CYS A 61 12.26 -9.69 -2.75
N MET A 62 11.09 -10.20 -2.36
CA MET A 62 11.00 -11.48 -1.66
C MET A 62 11.60 -12.62 -2.50
N THR A 63 11.31 -12.63 -3.80
CA THR A 63 11.85 -13.64 -4.72
C THR A 63 13.37 -13.58 -4.82
N ALA A 64 13.92 -12.37 -4.87
CA ALA A 64 15.37 -12.14 -4.97
C ALA A 64 16.10 -12.44 -3.64
N GLU A 65 15.50 -12.11 -2.50
CA GLU A 65 16.13 -12.23 -1.18
C GLU A 65 16.03 -13.62 -0.57
N PHE A 66 15.02 -14.42 -0.95
CA PHE A 66 14.76 -15.74 -0.35
C PHE A 66 14.84 -16.92 -1.35
N PRO A 67 15.90 -17.05 -2.18
CA PRO A 67 15.97 -18.08 -3.21
C PRO A 67 15.98 -19.50 -2.65
N CYS A 68 16.64 -19.74 -1.51
CA CYS A 68 16.66 -21.06 -0.86
C CYS A 68 15.27 -21.45 -0.33
N LEU A 69 14.54 -20.50 0.26
CA LEU A 69 13.18 -20.74 0.74
C LEU A 69 12.24 -21.04 -0.43
N ARG A 70 12.35 -20.28 -1.53
CA ARG A 70 11.58 -20.53 -2.74
C ARG A 70 11.83 -21.94 -3.29
N ALA A 71 13.11 -22.35 -3.36
CA ALA A 71 13.47 -23.68 -3.84
C ALA A 71 12.94 -24.80 -2.93
N LEU A 72 12.97 -24.59 -1.61
CA LEU A 72 12.49 -25.55 -0.62
C LEU A 72 10.95 -25.67 -0.60
N ALA A 73 10.24 -24.54 -0.63
CA ALA A 73 8.79 -24.49 -0.58
C ALA A 73 8.13 -24.87 -1.93
N GLY A 74 8.84 -24.64 -3.04
CA GLY A 74 8.30 -24.69 -4.39
C GLY A 74 7.60 -23.38 -4.77
N GLU A 75 7.56 -23.11 -6.09
CA GLU A 75 7.12 -21.81 -6.63
C GLU A 75 5.72 -21.41 -6.15
N GLN A 76 4.74 -22.30 -6.29
CA GLN A 76 3.33 -22.01 -5.95
C GLN A 76 3.13 -21.68 -4.46
N VAL A 77 3.81 -22.42 -3.57
CA VAL A 77 3.69 -22.19 -2.12
C VAL A 77 4.37 -20.88 -1.75
N PHE A 78 5.53 -20.60 -2.34
CA PHE A 78 6.25 -19.36 -2.12
C PHE A 78 5.46 -18.13 -2.62
N GLU A 79 4.85 -18.20 -3.80
CA GLU A 79 3.99 -17.12 -4.33
C GLU A 79 2.79 -16.86 -3.42
N LEU A 80 2.12 -17.91 -2.94
CA LEU A 80 1.00 -17.76 -2.00
C LEU A 80 1.46 -17.11 -0.68
N PHE A 81 2.62 -17.53 -0.18
CA PHE A 81 3.23 -16.93 1.01
C PHE A 81 3.55 -15.44 0.78
N ALA A 82 4.22 -15.11 -0.32
CA ALA A 82 4.58 -13.72 -0.66
C ALA A 82 3.34 -12.83 -0.85
N ALA A 83 2.26 -13.36 -1.43
CA ALA A 83 1.00 -12.65 -1.61
C ALA A 83 0.23 -12.38 -0.30
N GLY A 84 0.61 -13.07 0.79
CA GLY A 84 0.06 -12.90 2.13
C GLY A 84 0.68 -11.74 2.93
N TYR A 85 1.80 -11.17 2.45
CA TYR A 85 2.41 -9.96 2.98
C TYR A 85 1.66 -8.69 2.48
#